data_AF-A0A941NLI3-F1
#
_entry.id   AF-A0A941NLI3-F1
#
_cell.length_a   1.000
_cell.length_b   1.000
_cell.length_c   1.000
_cell.angle_alpha   90.00
_cell.angle_beta   90.00
_cell.angle_gamma   90.00
#
_symmetry.space_group_name_H-M   'P 1'
#
loop_
_entity.id
_entity.type
_entity.pdbx_description
1 polymer ?
#
loop_
_entity_poly.entity_id
_entity_poly.type
_entity_poly.pdbx_seq_one_letter_code
_entity_poly.pdbx_strand_id
1 'polypeptide(L)'
;MKDSTQNDGDGRIAASQARAPIVPGDVPLHRALGPVHLTMIGIGTTIGAGIFVIAGTVSAQHAGPAVLLSFLIAATGCFFAALCYAELAAMIPQAGSAYTYAYATMGRAMAWFIGWNMVLEFGVSASTVAAGWSGYFLNLLHSFGIDYPAAWANAPIAGTGISDMHLTGAIVNLPAGLMMLAITAILVVGIGESARFNAAMVILKVAIIAVVILFG
;
A
#
# COMPACT_ATOMS: atom_id res chain seq x y z
N MET A 1 39.54 50.95 19.21
CA MET A 1 38.53 51.26 20.24
C MET A 1 37.24 50.59 19.82
N LYS A 2 36.93 49.44 20.45
CA LYS A 2 35.70 48.63 20.38
C LYS A 2 35.38 48.03 18.99
N ASP A 3 34.94 46.78 18.82
CA ASP A 3 34.33 45.84 19.76
C ASP A 3 34.55 44.40 19.27
N SER A 4 34.70 43.50 20.23
CA SER A 4 34.84 42.07 20.08
C SER A 4 33.72 41.45 20.91
N THR A 5 32.64 40.96 20.30
CA THR A 5 31.74 39.95 20.89
C THR A 5 30.65 39.53 19.88
N GLN A 6 30.27 38.25 19.96
CA GLN A 6 29.05 37.64 19.40
C GLN A 6 29.03 37.48 17.86
N ASN A 7 29.02 36.29 17.26
CA ASN A 7 28.08 35.20 17.55
C ASN A 7 28.57 33.89 16.90
N ASP A 8 29.29 33.06 17.67
CA ASP A 8 29.66 31.66 17.35
C ASP A 8 28.44 30.71 17.41
N GLY A 9 27.32 31.09 16.81
CA GLY A 9 26.06 30.35 16.86
C GLY A 9 25.72 29.54 15.61
N ASP A 10 26.32 29.86 14.46
CA ASP A 10 25.87 29.37 13.15
C ASP A 10 26.70 28.21 12.58
N GLY A 11 27.59 27.63 13.39
CA GLY A 11 28.44 26.50 12.98
C GLY A 11 27.82 25.12 13.16
N ARG A 12 26.67 25.02 13.85
CA ARG A 12 26.10 23.73 14.28
C ARG A 12 24.88 23.26 13.49
N ILE A 13 24.27 24.12 12.67
CA ILE A 13 23.11 23.76 11.83
C ILE A 13 23.54 23.44 10.38
N ALA A 14 24.76 23.84 9.98
CA ALA A 14 25.28 23.63 8.63
C ALA A 14 25.87 22.22 8.36
N ALA A 15 25.86 21.30 9.33
CA ALA A 15 26.61 20.02 9.26
C ALA A 15 25.76 18.76 9.00
N SER A 16 24.51 18.87 8.53
CA SER A 16 23.69 17.70 8.19
C SER A 16 22.92 17.86 6.87
N GLN A 17 23.65 18.19 5.81
CA GLN A 17 23.20 17.94 4.44
C GLN A 17 24.34 17.30 3.65
N ALA A 18 24.59 16.02 3.92
CA ALA A 18 25.36 15.19 2.99
C ALA A 18 24.53 15.03 1.72
N ARG A 19 24.66 15.97 0.79
CA ARG A 19 24.12 15.85 -0.57
C ARG A 19 24.77 14.64 -1.23
N ALA A 20 23.97 13.65 -1.59
CA ALA A 20 24.39 12.58 -2.47
C ALA A 20 24.93 13.18 -3.79
N PRO A 21 25.95 12.56 -4.43
CA PRO A 21 26.50 13.06 -5.68
C PRO A 21 25.39 13.12 -6.75
N ILE A 22 25.26 14.28 -7.41
CA ILE A 22 24.23 14.53 -8.41
C ILE A 22 24.56 13.69 -9.65
N VAL A 23 23.73 12.69 -9.94
CA VAL A 23 23.82 11.92 -11.19
C VAL A 23 23.27 12.80 -12.32
N PRO A 24 23.96 12.94 -13.47
CA PRO A 24 23.46 13.75 -14.58
C PRO A 24 22.12 13.22 -15.10
N GLY A 25 21.02 13.92 -14.80
CA GLY A 25 19.65 13.51 -15.13
C GLY A 25 18.62 13.76 -14.01
N ASP A 26 19.07 13.94 -12.76
CA ASP A 26 18.18 14.24 -11.64
C ASP A 26 17.70 15.70 -11.67
N VAL A 27 16.48 15.91 -12.15
CA VAL A 27 15.75 17.15 -11.87
C VAL A 27 15.50 17.17 -10.35
N PRO A 28 16.02 18.15 -9.60
CA PRO A 28 15.87 18.16 -8.16
C PRO A 28 14.39 18.33 -7.80
N LEU A 29 13.76 17.27 -7.28
CA LEU A 29 12.39 17.33 -6.79
C LEU A 29 12.34 18.27 -5.58
N HIS A 30 11.43 19.24 -5.63
CA HIS A 30 11.18 20.10 -4.48
C HIS A 30 10.60 19.26 -3.34
N ARG A 31 11.13 19.46 -2.13
CA ARG A 31 10.71 18.72 -0.93
C ARG A 31 9.32 19.19 -0.50
N ALA A 32 8.28 18.64 -1.14
CA ALA A 32 6.88 19.05 -0.95
C ALA A 32 6.14 18.26 0.13
N LEU A 33 6.71 17.13 0.59
CA LEU A 33 6.06 16.25 1.56
C LEU A 33 6.59 16.52 2.97
N GLY A 34 5.69 16.96 3.86
CA GLY A 34 5.92 17.04 5.30
C GLY A 34 5.54 15.74 6.03
N PRO A 35 5.81 15.65 7.34
CA PRO A 35 5.53 14.46 8.15
C PRO A 35 4.07 14.01 8.10
N VAL A 36 3.13 14.95 8.14
CA VAL A 36 1.68 14.67 8.08
C VAL A 36 1.28 14.10 6.72
N HIS A 37 1.88 14.59 5.63
CA HIS A 37 1.60 14.03 4.30
C HIS A 37 2.16 12.62 4.16
N LEU A 38 3.33 12.34 4.75
CA LEU A 38 3.92 11.00 4.76
C LEU A 38 3.09 10.01 5.57
N THR A 39 2.56 10.41 6.74
CA THR A 39 1.66 9.54 7.52
C THR A 39 0.34 9.28 6.79
N MET A 40 -0.22 10.31 6.12
CA MET A 40 -1.42 10.14 5.29
C MET A 40 -1.19 9.18 4.13
N ILE A 41 -0.03 9.24 3.46
CA ILE A 41 0.34 8.26 2.42
C ILE A 41 0.40 6.86 3.02
N GLY A 42 1.06 6.69 4.17
CA GLY A 42 1.12 5.41 4.88
C GLY A 42 -0.28 4.83 5.14
N ILE A 43 -1.14 5.59 5.82
CA ILE A 43 -2.52 5.18 6.14
C ILE A 43 -3.31 4.84 4.86
N GLY A 44 -3.16 5.65 3.80
CA GLY A 44 -3.85 5.47 2.52
C GLY A 44 -3.47 4.19 1.80
N THR A 45 -2.20 3.78 1.91
CA THR A 45 -1.67 2.53 1.35
C THR A 45 -2.02 1.31 2.20
N THR A 46 -2.18 1.45 3.52
CA THR A 46 -2.58 0.35 4.40
C THR A 46 -4.08 0.03 4.29
N ILE A 47 -4.94 1.06 4.18
CA ILE A 47 -6.39 0.87 4.07
C ILE A 47 -6.78 0.51 2.63
N GLY A 48 -7.14 -0.75 2.41
CA GLY A 48 -7.54 -1.26 1.10
C GLY A 48 -8.59 -2.38 1.16
N ALA A 49 -8.60 -3.24 0.13
CA ALA A 49 -9.57 -4.33 0.02
C ALA A 49 -9.55 -5.31 1.20
N GLY A 50 -8.45 -5.38 1.96
CA GLY A 50 -8.31 -6.26 3.13
C GLY A 50 -9.39 -6.01 4.19
N ILE A 51 -9.61 -4.77 4.62
CA ILE A 51 -10.60 -4.47 5.66
C ILE A 51 -12.04 -4.51 5.14
N PHE A 52 -12.25 -4.13 3.88
CA PHE A 52 -13.60 -4.03 3.32
C PHE A 52 -14.15 -5.38 2.83
N VAL A 53 -13.30 -6.24 2.27
CA VAL A 53 -13.71 -7.52 1.68
C VAL A 53 -13.28 -8.69 2.56
N ILE A 54 -11.97 -8.79 2.85
CA ILE A 54 -11.38 -9.99 3.46
C ILE A 54 -11.77 -10.11 4.93
N ALA A 55 -11.84 -9.00 5.68
CA ALA A 55 -12.22 -9.05 7.09
C ALA A 55 -13.61 -9.65 7.30
N GLY A 56 -14.57 -9.34 6.41
CA GLY A 56 -15.91 -9.91 6.45
C GLY A 56 -15.92 -11.42 6.18
N THR A 57 -15.20 -11.87 5.16
CA THR A 57 -15.13 -13.31 4.83
C THR A 57 -14.40 -14.12 5.91
N VAL A 58 -13.33 -13.58 6.48
CA VAL A 58 -12.59 -14.21 7.59
C VAL A 58 -13.44 -14.28 8.86
N SER A 59 -14.21 -13.23 9.17
CA SER A 59 -15.14 -13.26 10.30
C SER A 59 -16.23 -14.30 10.10
N ALA A 60 -16.82 -14.38 8.90
CA ALA A 60 -17.90 -15.32 8.61
C ALA A 60 -17.44 -16.80 8.56
N GLN A 61 -16.25 -17.08 8.03
CA GLN A 61 -15.82 -18.45 7.70
C GLN A 61 -14.77 -19.04 8.65
N HIS A 62 -13.98 -18.22 9.34
CA HIS A 62 -12.81 -18.72 10.09
C HIS A 62 -12.85 -18.39 11.58
N ALA A 63 -12.99 -17.10 11.93
CA ALA A 63 -12.74 -16.65 13.31
C ALA A 63 -14.03 -16.30 14.10
N GLY A 64 -15.15 -16.06 13.43
CA GLY A 64 -16.39 -15.65 14.09
C GLY A 64 -16.19 -14.39 14.96
N PRO A 65 -16.77 -14.34 16.18
CA PRO A 65 -16.58 -13.24 17.12
C PRO A 65 -15.12 -13.05 17.59
N ALA A 66 -14.27 -14.08 17.45
CA ALA A 66 -12.87 -14.04 17.88
C ALA A 66 -11.93 -13.36 16.86
N VAL A 67 -12.47 -12.86 15.73
CA VAL A 67 -11.67 -12.18 14.68
C VAL A 67 -10.86 -10.99 15.23
N LEU A 68 -11.37 -10.31 16.27
CA LEU A 68 -10.66 -9.22 16.94
C LEU A 68 -9.32 -9.69 17.54
N LEU A 69 -9.28 -10.89 18.13
CA LEU A 69 -8.06 -11.43 18.72
C LEU A 69 -7.02 -11.75 17.65
N SER A 70 -7.45 -12.30 16.51
CA SER A 70 -6.57 -12.53 15.35
C SER A 70 -5.97 -11.23 14.83
N PHE A 71 -6.76 -10.16 14.72
CA PHE A 71 -6.27 -8.84 14.31
C PHE A 71 -5.30 -8.23 15.33
N LEU A 72 -5.53 -8.38 16.64
CA LEU A 72 -4.61 -7.87 17.67
C LEU A 72 -3.25 -8.56 17.62
N ILE A 73 -3.23 -9.87 17.44
CA ILE A 73 -1.98 -10.65 17.31
C ILE A 73 -1.23 -10.23 16.04
N ALA A 74 -1.92 -10.13 14.91
CA ALA A 74 -1.33 -9.67 13.66
C ALA A 74 -0.79 -8.24 13.76
N ALA A 75 -1.55 -7.31 14.37
CA ALA A 75 -1.15 -5.93 14.56
C ALA A 75 0.11 -5.79 15.42
N THR A 76 0.25 -6.62 16.45
CA THR A 76 1.44 -6.65 17.31
C THR A 76 2.68 -7.07 16.52
N GLY A 77 2.57 -8.08 15.65
CA GLY A 77 3.64 -8.48 14.75
C GLY A 77 4.03 -7.37 13.76
N CYS A 78 3.04 -6.74 13.13
CA CYS A 78 3.26 -5.61 12.23
C CYS A 78 3.89 -4.41 12.94
N PHE A 79 3.54 -4.16 14.21
CA PHE A 79 4.11 -3.06 15.00
C PHE A 79 5.61 -3.22 15.22
N PHE A 80 6.07 -4.41 15.62
CA PHE A 80 7.50 -4.67 15.77
C PHE A 80 8.25 -4.58 14.43
N ALA A 81 7.67 -5.11 13.35
CA ALA A 81 8.24 -4.97 12.02
C ALA A 81 8.36 -3.49 11.60
N ALA A 82 7.32 -2.68 11.86
CA ALA A 82 7.32 -1.25 11.54
C ALA A 82 8.40 -0.48 12.31
N LEU A 83 8.70 -0.83 13.56
CA LEU A 83 9.79 -0.23 14.33
C LEU A 83 11.16 -0.52 13.70
N CYS A 84 11.42 -1.77 13.29
CA CYS A 84 12.65 -2.12 12.58
C CYS A 84 12.79 -1.37 11.25
N TYR A 85 11.69 -1.25 10.49
CA TYR A 85 11.69 -0.46 9.25
C TYR A 85 11.90 1.04 9.49
N ALA A 86 11.39 1.59 10.59
CA ALA A 86 11.62 2.98 10.96
C ALA A 86 13.09 3.26 11.29
N GLU A 87 13.77 2.33 11.97
CA GLU A 87 15.21 2.42 12.25
C GLU A 87 16.04 2.38 10.95
N LEU A 88 15.73 1.43 10.06
CA LEU A 88 16.41 1.30 8.76
C LEU A 88 16.19 2.52 7.86
N ALA A 89 14.96 3.07 7.84
CA ALA A 89 14.64 4.28 7.08
C ALA A 89 15.36 5.53 7.61
N ALA A 90 15.60 5.61 8.93
CA ALA A 90 16.39 6.70 9.52
C ALA A 90 17.90 6.54 9.23
N MET A 91 18.40 5.31 9.14
CA MET A 91 19.82 5.02 8.88
C MET A 91 20.20 5.16 7.41
N ILE A 92 19.31 4.79 6.49
CA ILE A 92 19.57 4.74 5.05
C ILE A 92 18.60 5.71 4.34
N PRO A 93 18.95 7.00 4.19
CA PRO A 93 18.07 8.03 3.62
C PRO A 93 18.08 7.98 2.08
N GLN A 94 17.90 6.80 1.50
CA GLN A 94 17.73 6.60 0.07
C GLN A 94 16.28 6.22 -0.22
N ALA A 95 15.75 6.68 -1.36
CA ALA A 95 14.44 6.27 -1.83
C ALA A 95 14.47 4.76 -2.14
N GLY A 96 13.90 3.95 -1.26
CA GLY A 96 13.96 2.50 -1.34
C GLY A 96 12.99 1.82 -0.38
N SER A 97 12.82 0.52 -0.56
CA SER A 97 12.03 -0.37 0.32
C SER A 97 12.91 -1.53 0.80
N ALA A 98 12.30 -2.64 1.21
CA ALA A 98 12.96 -3.82 1.78
C ALA A 98 14.18 -4.31 0.98
N TYR A 99 14.10 -4.29 -0.36
CA TYR A 99 15.20 -4.65 -1.26
C TYR A 99 16.47 -3.82 -1.00
N THR A 100 16.33 -2.49 -0.91
CA THR A 100 17.44 -1.57 -0.71
C THR A 100 18.08 -1.76 0.66
N TYR A 101 17.26 -1.97 1.69
CA TYR A 101 17.75 -2.23 3.04
C TYR A 101 18.49 -3.57 3.14
N ALA A 102 17.95 -4.62 2.53
CA ALA A 102 18.60 -5.94 2.46
C ALA A 102 19.92 -5.89 1.68
N TYR A 103 19.97 -5.11 0.60
CA TYR A 103 21.19 -4.91 -0.18
C TYR A 103 22.30 -4.25 0.65
N ALA A 104 21.94 -3.22 1.43
CA ALA A 104 22.87 -2.49 2.28
C ALA A 104 23.39 -3.32 3.47
N THR A 105 22.60 -4.26 4.00
CA THR A 105 22.89 -4.97 5.25
C THR A 105 23.37 -6.42 5.05
N MET A 106 22.75 -7.16 4.14
CA MET A 106 22.94 -8.61 3.94
C MET A 106 23.59 -8.98 2.60
N GLY A 107 23.82 -7.99 1.74
CA GLY A 107 24.49 -8.17 0.47
C GLY A 107 23.59 -8.68 -0.66
N ARG A 108 24.21 -8.93 -1.81
CA ARG A 108 23.55 -9.09 -3.12
C ARG A 108 22.61 -10.30 -3.19
N ALA A 109 23.00 -11.43 -2.58
CA ALA A 109 22.24 -12.67 -2.69
C ALA A 109 20.88 -12.59 -1.97
N MET A 110 20.88 -12.09 -0.74
CA MET A 110 19.64 -11.91 0.03
C MET A 110 18.75 -10.83 -0.59
N ALA A 111 19.34 -9.72 -1.04
CA ALA A 111 18.59 -8.67 -1.73
C ALA A 111 17.92 -9.19 -3.01
N TRP A 112 18.60 -10.01 -3.81
CA TRP A 112 18.02 -10.63 -5.00
C TRP A 112 16.79 -11.50 -4.66
N PHE A 113 16.90 -12.33 -3.63
CA PHE A 113 15.78 -13.17 -3.18
C PHE A 113 14.58 -12.34 -2.71
N ILE A 114 14.83 -11.32 -1.89
CA ILE A 114 13.79 -10.41 -1.40
C ILE A 114 13.16 -9.61 -2.54
N GLY A 115 13.96 -9.18 -3.52
CA GLY A 115 13.46 -8.47 -4.70
C GLY A 115 12.42 -9.29 -5.48
N TRP A 116 12.73 -10.56 -5.76
CA TRP A 116 11.76 -11.45 -6.42
C TRP A 116 10.53 -11.73 -5.57
N ASN A 117 10.70 -11.86 -4.25
CA ASN A 117 9.57 -12.01 -3.34
C ASN A 117 8.65 -10.78 -3.36
N MET A 118 9.20 -9.56 -3.33
CA MET A 118 8.41 -8.33 -3.42
C MET A 118 7.66 -8.21 -4.76
N VAL A 119 8.29 -8.60 -5.87
CA VAL A 119 7.62 -8.58 -7.19
C VAL A 119 6.38 -9.48 -7.17
N LEU A 120 6.50 -10.68 -6.62
CA LEU A 120 5.38 -11.61 -6.46
C LEU A 120 4.33 -11.07 -5.47
N GLU A 121 4.77 -10.53 -4.34
CA GLU A 121 3.89 -9.95 -3.32
C GLU A 121 3.04 -8.82 -3.87
N PHE A 122 3.64 -7.84 -4.56
CA PHE A 122 2.91 -6.74 -5.17
C PHE A 122 2.02 -7.20 -6.32
N GLY A 123 2.44 -8.18 -7.12
CA GLY A 123 1.63 -8.75 -8.19
C GLY A 123 0.37 -9.44 -7.68
N VAL A 124 0.50 -10.27 -6.64
CA VAL A 124 -0.63 -10.92 -5.98
C VAL A 124 -1.52 -9.88 -5.30
N SER A 125 -0.94 -8.93 -4.57
CA SER A 125 -1.68 -7.86 -3.89
C SER A 125 -2.51 -7.02 -4.86
N ALA A 126 -1.94 -6.58 -5.98
CA ALA A 126 -2.65 -5.83 -7.02
C ALA A 126 -3.82 -6.65 -7.61
N SER A 127 -3.60 -7.94 -7.83
CA SER A 127 -4.63 -8.87 -8.32
C SER A 127 -5.77 -9.03 -7.31
N THR A 128 -5.46 -9.17 -6.02
CA THR A 128 -6.45 -9.27 -4.94
C THR A 128 -7.28 -7.99 -4.83
N VAL A 129 -6.67 -6.81 -4.94
CA VAL A 129 -7.41 -5.53 -4.90
C VAL A 129 -8.33 -5.39 -6.11
N ALA A 130 -7.87 -5.75 -7.31
CA ALA A 130 -8.70 -5.72 -8.52
C ALA A 130 -9.91 -6.68 -8.41
N ALA A 131 -9.69 -7.88 -7.87
CA ALA A 131 -10.78 -8.84 -7.62
C ALA A 131 -11.78 -8.32 -6.58
N GLY A 132 -11.30 -7.72 -5.48
CA GLY A 132 -12.16 -7.10 -4.47
C GLY A 132 -13.02 -5.96 -5.04
N TRP A 133 -12.43 -5.09 -5.87
CA TRP A 133 -13.16 -4.03 -6.55
C TRP A 133 -14.21 -4.57 -7.52
N SER A 134 -13.86 -5.60 -8.30
CA SER A 134 -14.80 -6.25 -9.22
C SER A 134 -16.02 -6.79 -8.49
N GLY A 135 -15.87 -7.36 -7.29
CA GLY A 135 -17.00 -7.83 -6.48
C GLY A 135 -17.97 -6.70 -6.13
N TYR A 136 -17.46 -5.55 -5.69
CA TYR A 136 -18.30 -4.37 -5.42
C TYR A 136 -18.97 -3.83 -6.68
N PHE A 137 -18.23 -3.76 -7.79
CA PHE A 137 -18.76 -3.26 -9.05
C PHE A 137 -19.92 -4.13 -9.56
N LEU A 138 -19.78 -5.45 -9.50
CA LEU A 138 -20.83 -6.39 -9.91
C LEU A 138 -22.07 -6.29 -8.99
N ASN A 139 -21.88 -6.17 -7.67
CA ASN A 139 -22.99 -5.96 -6.74
C ASN A 139 -23.74 -4.63 -7.02
N LEU A 140 -23.01 -3.59 -7.41
CA LEU A 140 -23.61 -2.33 -7.83
C LEU A 140 -24.43 -2.50 -9.12
N LEU A 141 -23.90 -3.21 -10.12
CA LEU A 141 -24.62 -3.51 -11.37
C LEU A 141 -25.90 -4.32 -11.12
N HIS A 142 -25.84 -5.34 -10.26
CA HIS A 142 -27.02 -6.09 -9.84
C HIS A 142 -28.06 -5.20 -9.16
N SER A 143 -27.63 -4.21 -8.36
CA SER A 143 -28.54 -3.25 -7.73
C SER A 143 -29.24 -2.34 -8.76
N PHE A 144 -28.65 -2.17 -9.94
CA PHE A 144 -29.26 -1.49 -11.09
C PHE A 144 -30.08 -2.42 -12.00
N GLY A 145 -30.22 -3.71 -11.66
CA GLY A 145 -30.96 -4.70 -12.44
C GLY A 145 -30.25 -5.22 -13.68
N ILE A 146 -28.93 -5.01 -13.79
CA ILE A 146 -28.12 -5.52 -14.89
C ILE A 146 -27.49 -6.84 -14.44
N ASP A 147 -28.10 -7.96 -14.85
CA ASP A 147 -27.55 -9.30 -14.61
C ASP A 147 -26.36 -9.56 -15.55
N TYR A 148 -25.18 -9.78 -14.98
CA TYR A 148 -23.96 -10.04 -15.74
C TYR A 148 -23.69 -11.54 -15.84
N PRO A 149 -23.35 -12.09 -17.02
CA PRO A 149 -23.15 -13.53 -17.15
C PRO A 149 -22.00 -14.03 -16.27
N ALA A 150 -22.26 -15.05 -15.44
CA ALA A 150 -21.31 -15.58 -14.47
C ALA A 150 -19.97 -16.04 -15.11
N ALA A 151 -19.98 -16.37 -16.40
CA ALA A 151 -18.80 -16.77 -17.16
C ALA A 151 -17.70 -15.69 -17.25
N TRP A 152 -18.06 -14.41 -17.11
CA TRP A 152 -17.16 -13.26 -17.24
C TRP A 152 -17.01 -12.45 -15.94
N ALA A 153 -17.76 -12.85 -14.91
CA ALA A 153 -17.88 -12.15 -13.62
C ALA A 153 -16.87 -12.65 -12.59
N ASN A 154 -16.43 -13.92 -12.71
CA ASN A 154 -15.69 -14.63 -11.67
C ASN A 154 -14.31 -15.09 -12.15
N ALA A 155 -13.41 -15.31 -11.20
CA ALA A 155 -12.13 -15.94 -11.49
C ALA A 155 -12.36 -17.42 -11.90
N PRO A 156 -11.61 -17.96 -12.88
CA PRO A 156 -11.80 -19.33 -13.37
C PRO A 156 -11.62 -20.42 -12.31
N ILE A 157 -10.77 -20.11 -11.35
CA ILE A 157 -10.45 -20.97 -10.22
C ILE A 157 -10.77 -20.19 -8.95
N ALA A 158 -11.64 -20.75 -8.13
CA ALA A 158 -11.94 -20.23 -6.79
C ALA A 158 -11.71 -21.34 -5.77
N GLY A 159 -11.23 -20.96 -4.59
CA GLY A 159 -11.01 -21.89 -3.50
C GLY A 159 -10.60 -21.15 -2.24
N THR A 160 -11.08 -21.62 -1.10
CA THR A 160 -10.74 -21.10 0.23
C THR A 160 -9.45 -21.72 0.78
N GLY A 161 -8.83 -22.65 0.03
CA GLY A 161 -7.57 -23.28 0.38
C GLY A 161 -7.04 -24.21 -0.72
N ILE A 162 -5.90 -24.85 -0.47
CA ILE A 162 -5.24 -25.79 -1.41
C ILE A 162 -6.11 -27.05 -1.64
N SER A 163 -6.97 -27.40 -0.67
CA SER A 163 -7.84 -28.57 -0.72
C SER A 163 -9.20 -28.35 -1.41
N ASP A 164 -9.70 -27.12 -1.49
CA ASP A 164 -11.04 -26.78 -2.00
C ASP A 164 -11.00 -25.94 -3.28
N MET A 165 -10.10 -26.30 -4.19
CA MET A 165 -9.96 -25.61 -5.47
C MET A 165 -11.00 -26.14 -6.46
N HIS A 166 -12.00 -25.32 -6.77
CA HIS A 166 -13.05 -25.66 -7.73
C HIS A 166 -13.01 -24.74 -8.94
N LEU A 167 -13.27 -25.32 -10.10
CA LEU A 167 -13.47 -24.57 -11.33
C LEU A 167 -14.86 -23.95 -11.28
N THR A 168 -14.91 -22.62 -11.31
CA THR A 168 -16.17 -21.86 -11.23
C THR A 168 -16.95 -21.89 -12.55
N GLY A 169 -16.36 -22.43 -13.62
CA GLY A 169 -16.90 -22.36 -14.98
C GLY A 169 -16.76 -20.99 -15.64
N ALA A 170 -16.13 -20.02 -14.97
CA ALA A 170 -15.81 -18.72 -15.54
C ALA A 170 -14.50 -18.76 -16.34
N ILE A 171 -14.42 -17.96 -17.39
CA ILE A 171 -13.24 -17.91 -18.29
C ILE A 171 -12.26 -16.85 -17.80
N VAL A 172 -12.76 -15.70 -17.33
CA VAL A 172 -11.94 -14.61 -16.80
C VAL A 172 -12.82 -13.65 -16.00
N ASN A 173 -12.25 -13.02 -14.96
CA ASN A 173 -12.87 -11.86 -14.34
C ASN A 173 -12.57 -10.62 -15.21
N LEU A 174 -13.49 -10.32 -16.12
CA LEU A 174 -13.35 -9.23 -17.09
C LEU A 174 -13.35 -7.84 -16.41
N PRO A 175 -14.24 -7.53 -15.45
CA PRO A 175 -14.21 -6.24 -14.74
C PRO A 175 -12.89 -6.00 -13.99
N ALA A 176 -12.34 -7.01 -13.31
CA ALA A 176 -11.06 -6.89 -12.63
C ALA A 176 -9.91 -6.62 -13.63
N GLY A 177 -9.90 -7.34 -14.76
CA GLY A 177 -8.91 -7.17 -15.82
C GLY A 177 -8.96 -5.78 -16.46
N LEU A 178 -10.17 -5.29 -16.79
CA LEU A 178 -10.35 -3.94 -17.33
C LEU A 178 -9.89 -2.86 -16.35
N MET A 179 -10.23 -3.01 -15.07
CA MET A 179 -9.80 -2.07 -14.04
C MET A 179 -8.26 -2.07 -13.94
N MET A 180 -7.63 -3.26 -13.89
CA MET A 180 -6.17 -3.37 -13.85
C MET A 180 -5.52 -2.67 -15.05
N LEU A 181 -6.02 -2.90 -16.27
CA LEU A 181 -5.54 -2.22 -17.47
C LEU A 181 -5.74 -0.70 -17.40
N ALA A 182 -6.87 -0.23 -16.84
CA ALA A 182 -7.12 1.19 -16.66
C ALA A 182 -6.11 1.83 -15.70
N ILE A 183 -5.83 1.21 -14.54
CA ILE A 183 -4.79 1.69 -13.62
C ILE A 183 -3.41 1.65 -14.29
N THR A 184 -3.08 0.59 -15.02
CA THR A 184 -1.81 0.51 -15.75
C THR A 184 -1.70 1.64 -16.78
N ALA A 185 -2.75 1.92 -17.54
CA ALA A 185 -2.76 3.03 -18.51
C ALA A 185 -2.56 4.39 -17.82
N ILE A 186 -3.23 4.61 -16.68
CA ILE A 186 -3.07 5.82 -15.86
C ILE A 186 -1.62 5.96 -15.34
N LEU A 187 -1.02 4.86 -14.87
CA LEU A 187 0.37 4.83 -14.42
C LEU A 187 1.37 5.11 -15.55
N VAL A 188 1.13 4.59 -16.74
CA VAL A 188 1.98 4.81 -17.93
C VAL A 188 1.91 6.26 -18.42
N VAL A 189 0.72 6.87 -18.42
CA VAL A 189 0.55 8.30 -18.75
C VAL A 189 1.21 9.20 -17.71
N GLY A 190 1.41 8.69 -16.50
CA GLY A 190 2.10 9.38 -15.41
C GLY A 190 1.10 10.05 -14.47
N ILE A 191 1.10 9.60 -13.23
CA ILE A 191 0.30 10.21 -12.17
C ILE A 191 1.15 11.33 -11.55
N GLY A 192 0.94 12.55 -12.03
CA GLY A 192 1.42 13.76 -11.37
C GLY A 192 0.58 14.04 -10.13
N GLU A 193 0.70 13.21 -9.09
CA GLU A 193 -0.19 13.31 -7.94
C GLU A 193 0.20 14.46 -7.00
N SER A 194 -0.75 15.37 -6.76
CA SER A 194 -0.67 16.38 -5.72
C SER A 194 -0.97 15.73 -4.37
N ALA A 195 -0.09 15.90 -3.37
CA ALA A 195 -0.25 15.36 -2.00
C ALA A 195 -1.63 15.63 -1.37
N ARG A 196 -2.33 16.68 -1.81
CA ARG A 196 -3.71 17.01 -1.41
C ARG A 196 -4.75 15.98 -1.88
N PHE A 197 -4.58 15.42 -3.07
CA PHE A 197 -5.50 14.41 -3.61
C PHE A 197 -5.40 13.12 -2.80
N ASN A 198 -4.18 12.66 -2.54
CA ASN A 198 -3.96 11.51 -1.66
C ASN A 198 -4.55 11.74 -0.26
N ALA A 199 -4.33 12.92 0.34
CA ALA A 199 -4.90 13.25 1.64
C ALA A 199 -6.45 13.19 1.64
N ALA A 200 -7.09 13.72 0.60
CA ALA A 200 -8.55 13.66 0.46
C ALA A 200 -9.06 12.21 0.37
N MET A 201 -8.39 11.36 -0.41
CA MET A 201 -8.74 9.94 -0.54
C MET A 201 -8.62 9.19 0.79
N VAL A 202 -7.59 9.48 1.58
CA VAL A 202 -7.40 8.88 2.91
C VAL A 202 -8.52 9.30 3.85
N ILE A 203 -8.85 10.59 3.89
CA ILE A 203 -9.94 11.11 4.74
C ILE A 203 -11.27 10.43 4.37
N LEU A 204 -11.57 10.29 3.08
CA LEU A 204 -12.77 9.59 2.61
C LEU A 204 -12.80 8.13 3.09
N LYS A 205 -11.71 7.38 2.92
CA LYS A 205 -11.63 5.98 3.37
C LYS A 205 -11.84 5.85 4.88
N VAL A 206 -11.21 6.72 5.67
CA VAL A 206 -11.35 6.72 7.14
C VAL A 206 -12.77 7.11 7.56
N ALA A 207 -13.38 8.08 6.89
CA ALA A 207 -14.77 8.48 7.15
C ALA A 207 -15.75 7.33 6.88
N ILE A 208 -15.57 6.59 5.79
CA ILE A 208 -16.38 5.40 5.48
C ILE A 208 -16.27 4.37 6.61
N ILE A 209 -15.04 4.09 7.08
CA ILE A 209 -14.83 3.16 8.20
C ILE A 209 -15.53 3.66 9.47
N ALA A 210 -15.41 4.95 9.79
CA ALA A 210 -16.06 5.54 10.96
C ALA A 210 -17.60 5.42 10.88
N VAL A 211 -18.19 5.65 9.71
CA VAL A 211 -19.62 5.44 9.48
C VAL A 211 -20.01 3.97 9.70
N VAL A 212 -19.23 3.02 9.16
CA VAL A 212 -19.48 1.60 9.36
C VAL A 212 -19.40 1.21 10.85
N ILE A 213 -18.48 1.79 11.62
CA ILE A 213 -18.37 1.51 13.08
C ILE A 213 -19.54 2.12 13.86
N LEU A 214 -20.03 3.29 13.46
CA LEU A 214 -21.08 4.01 14.19
C LEU A 214 -22.50 3.50 13.88
N PHE A 215 -22.74 3.07 12.64
CA PHE A 215 -24.08 2.69 12.15
C PHE A 215 -24.20 1.23 11.73
N GLY A 216 -23.08 0.51 11.63
CA GLY A 216 -23.04 -0.90 11.24
C GLY A 216 -23.08 -1.87 12.42
#